data_AF-A0A956ZY20-F1
#
_entry.id   AF-A0A956ZY20-F1
#
_cell.length_a   1.000
_cell.length_b   1.000
_cell.length_c   1.000
_cell.angle_alpha   90.00
_cell.angle_beta   90.00
_cell.angle_gamma   90.00
#
_symmetry.space_group_name_H-M   'P 1'
#
loop_
_entity.id
_entity.type
_entity.pdbx_description
1 polymer ?
#
loop_
_entity_poly.entity_id
_entity_poly.type
_entity_poly.pdbx_seq_one_letter_code
_entity_poly.pdbx_strand_id
1 'polypeptide(L)'
;HQVIEWLTDFNDEQLQKYINEKISFEEFFEDARINANAHLIKGVICGYRVEEIENPLTQKVRYLDKLVDELAKGRKMEKILRTA
;
A
#
# COMPACT_ATOMS: atom_id res chain seq x y z
N HIS A 1 3.47 11.87 0.66
CA HIS A 1 2.35 10.93 0.48
C HIS A 1 2.37 9.84 1.58
N GLN A 2 1.93 10.17 2.80
CA GLN A 2 2.25 9.41 4.02
C GLN A 2 1.89 7.92 4.00
N VAL A 3 0.73 7.55 3.45
CA VAL A 3 0.28 6.16 3.39
C VAL A 3 1.14 5.32 2.44
N ILE A 4 1.52 5.90 1.31
CA ILE A 4 2.33 5.24 0.29
C ILE A 4 3.75 5.10 0.80
N GLU A 5 4.33 6.20 1.31
CA GLU A 5 5.63 6.22 2.00
C GLU A 5 5.72 5.14 3.07
N TRP A 6 4.71 5.05 3.94
CA TRP A 6 4.71 4.05 5.00
C TRP A 6 4.69 2.62 4.45
N LEU A 7 3.98 2.35 3.35
CA LEU A 7 3.88 1.02 2.77
C LEU A 7 5.14 0.62 1.99
N THR A 8 5.75 1.53 1.23
CA THR A 8 6.77 1.21 0.21
C THR A 8 8.15 1.80 0.47
N ASP A 9 8.29 2.67 1.48
CA ASP A 9 9.52 3.43 1.78
C ASP A 9 9.91 4.45 0.69
N PHE A 10 8.99 4.78 -0.21
CA PHE A 10 9.22 5.76 -1.28
C PHE A 10 8.88 7.17 -0.84
N ASN A 11 9.80 8.10 -1.02
CA ASN A 11 9.55 9.51 -0.80
C ASN A 11 8.79 10.17 -1.97
N ASP A 12 8.36 11.41 -1.78
CA ASP A 12 7.61 12.16 -2.79
C ASP A 12 8.37 12.31 -4.13
N GLU A 13 9.69 12.47 -4.13
CA GLU A 13 10.48 12.60 -5.36
C GLU A 13 10.48 11.29 -6.17
N GLN A 14 10.66 10.15 -5.51
CA GLN A 14 10.59 8.83 -6.14
C GLN A 14 9.19 8.56 -6.71
N LEU A 15 8.14 8.89 -5.96
CA LEU A 15 6.77 8.73 -6.43
C LEU A 15 6.50 9.59 -7.66
N GLN A 16 6.93 10.86 -7.68
CA GLN A 16 6.77 11.71 -8.86
C GLN A 16 7.57 11.19 -10.06
N LYS A 17 8.78 10.67 -9.85
CA LYS A 17 9.56 10.03 -10.91
C LYS A 17 8.80 8.85 -11.53
N TYR A 18 8.30 7.93 -10.71
CA TYR A 18 7.54 6.77 -11.15
C TYR A 18 6.25 7.13 -11.89
N ILE A 19 5.54 8.18 -11.45
CA ILE A 19 4.36 8.71 -12.15
C ILE A 19 4.74 9.25 -13.54
N ASN A 20 5.82 10.02 -13.63
CA ASN A 20 6.29 10.61 -14.89
C ASN A 20 6.77 9.54 -15.88
N GLU A 21 7.45 8.51 -15.37
CA GLU A 21 7.92 7.36 -16.15
C GLU A 21 6.79 6.39 -16.51
N LYS A 22 5.61 6.52 -15.89
CA LYS A 22 4.43 5.66 -16.08
C LYS A 22 4.75 4.18 -15.90
N ILE A 23 5.55 3.88 -14.87
CA ILE A 23 5.94 2.51 -14.58
C ILE A 23 4.72 1.65 -14.23
N SER A 24 4.87 0.35 -14.42
CA SER A 24 3.88 -0.63 -14.02
C SER A 24 3.86 -0.83 -12.50
N PHE A 25 2.77 -1.41 -11.98
CA PHE A 25 2.73 -1.83 -10.57
C PHE A 25 3.74 -2.92 -10.25
N GLU A 26 4.11 -3.75 -11.22
CA GLU A 26 5.13 -4.78 -11.06
C GLU A 26 6.47 -4.12 -10.74
N GLU A 27 6.95 -3.22 -11.61
CA GLU A 27 8.19 -2.45 -11.41
C GLU A 27 8.13 -1.64 -10.10
N PHE A 28 7.00 -0.99 -9.81
CA PHE A 28 6.80 -0.21 -8.59
C PHE A 28 7.00 -1.05 -7.32
N PHE A 29 6.45 -2.27 -7.29
CA PHE A 29 6.50 -3.16 -6.13
C PHE A 29 7.72 -4.08 -6.09
N GLU A 30 8.49 -4.16 -7.17
CA GLU A 30 9.84 -4.74 -7.21
C GLU A 30 10.84 -3.81 -6.52
N ASP A 31 10.77 -2.50 -6.80
CA ASP A 31 11.63 -1.49 -6.17
C ASP A 31 11.22 -1.16 -4.72
N ALA A 32 9.98 -1.46 -4.33
CA ALA A 32 9.43 -1.10 -3.03
C ALA A 32 9.97 -1.96 -1.89
N ARG A 33 10.42 -1.32 -0.81
CA ARG A 33 10.66 -2.00 0.45
C ARG A 33 9.38 -2.04 1.27
N ILE A 34 8.63 -3.13 1.13
CA ILE A 34 7.35 -3.29 1.84
C ILE A 34 7.58 -3.23 3.36
N ASN A 35 6.77 -2.41 4.04
CA ASN A 35 6.80 -2.29 5.48
C ASN A 35 6.61 -3.65 6.18
N ALA A 36 7.42 -3.93 7.20
CA ALA A 36 7.31 -5.16 7.98
C ALA A 36 5.91 -5.36 8.58
N ASN A 37 5.20 -4.26 8.90
CA ASN A 37 3.84 -4.28 9.45
C ASN A 37 2.73 -4.41 8.39
N ALA A 38 3.06 -4.54 7.09
CA ALA A 38 2.05 -4.68 6.03
C ALA A 38 1.16 -5.93 6.21
N HIS A 39 1.67 -6.98 6.85
CA HIS A 39 0.89 -8.18 7.19
C HIS A 39 -0.27 -7.92 8.18
N LEU A 40 -0.28 -6.75 8.85
CA LEU A 40 -1.39 -6.30 9.71
C LEU A 40 -2.52 -5.63 8.91
N ILE A 41 -2.35 -5.45 7.60
CA ILE A 41 -3.41 -4.96 6.72
C ILE A 41 -4.31 -6.15 6.39
N LYS A 42 -5.44 -6.24 7.10
CA LYS A 42 -6.39 -7.35 7.01
C LYS A 42 -7.80 -6.88 6.70
N GLY A 43 -8.63 -7.82 6.28
CA GLY A 43 -10.05 -7.62 6.03
C GLY A 43 -10.39 -7.54 4.56
N VAL A 44 -11.62 -7.11 4.27
CA VAL A 44 -12.16 -7.12 2.91
C VAL A 44 -11.85 -5.80 2.20
N ILE A 45 -11.41 -5.90 0.94
CA ILE A 45 -11.30 -4.80 -0.03
C ILE A 45 -11.70 -5.31 -1.41
N CYS A 46 -12.49 -4.53 -2.14
CA CYS A 46 -12.97 -4.89 -3.48
C CYS A 46 -13.60 -6.31 -3.59
N GLY A 47 -14.19 -6.82 -2.52
CA GLY A 47 -14.82 -8.15 -2.47
C GLY A 47 -13.91 -9.32 -2.07
N TYR A 48 -12.61 -9.07 -1.84
CA TYR A 48 -11.64 -10.10 -1.48
C TYR A 48 -11.06 -9.85 -0.09
N ARG A 49 -10.70 -10.91 0.64
CA ARG A 49 -9.93 -10.81 1.90
C ARG A 49 -8.45 -10.71 1.58
N VAL A 50 -7.79 -9.62 1.99
CA VAL A 50 -6.43 -9.32 1.53
C VAL A 50 -5.41 -10.37 1.97
N GLU A 51 -5.56 -10.90 3.18
CA GLU A 51 -4.70 -11.95 3.73
C GLU A 51 -4.83 -13.32 3.02
N GLU A 52 -5.88 -13.52 2.22
CA GLU A 52 -6.12 -14.77 1.47
C GLU A 52 -5.66 -14.69 0.01
N ILE A 53 -5.13 -13.53 -0.42
CA ILE A 53 -4.64 -13.35 -1.79
C ILE A 53 -3.29 -14.05 -1.94
N GLU A 54 -3.25 -15.09 -2.76
CA GLU A 54 -2.04 -15.89 -3.00
C GLU A 54 -1.03 -15.20 -3.91
N ASN A 55 -1.50 -14.41 -4.90
CA ASN A 55 -0.61 -13.71 -5.82
C ASN A 55 0.08 -12.52 -5.09
N PRO A 56 1.42 -12.52 -4.93
CA PRO A 56 2.10 -11.53 -4.10
C PRO A 56 1.94 -10.09 -4.61
N LEU A 57 2.01 -9.87 -5.92
CA LEU A 57 1.82 -8.55 -6.52
C LEU A 57 0.41 -8.04 -6.27
N THR A 58 -0.60 -8.88 -6.51
CA THR A 58 -2.01 -8.55 -6.27
C THR A 58 -2.24 -8.23 -4.80
N GLN A 59 -1.64 -8.98 -3.87
CA GLN A 59 -1.74 -8.72 -2.44
C GLN A 59 -1.15 -7.36 -2.08
N LYS A 60 0.04 -7.01 -2.58
CA LYS A 60 0.67 -5.69 -2.37
C LYS A 60 -0.18 -4.54 -2.90
N VAL A 61 -0.78 -4.71 -4.09
CA VAL A 61 -1.71 -3.73 -4.67
C VAL A 61 -2.94 -3.56 -3.76
N ARG A 62 -3.50 -4.66 -3.26
CA ARG A 62 -4.65 -4.60 -2.34
C ARG A 62 -4.32 -4.03 -0.96
N TYR A 63 -3.07 -4.14 -0.49
CA TYR A 63 -2.62 -3.41 0.68
C TYR A 63 -2.74 -1.90 0.46
N LEU A 64 -2.23 -1.40 -0.67
CA LEU A 64 -2.32 0.01 -1.02
C LEU A 64 -3.78 0.48 -1.12
N ASP A 65 -4.62 -0.24 -1.87
CA ASP A 65 -6.06 0.05 -1.98
C ASP A 65 -6.73 0.14 -0.62
N LYS A 66 -6.41 -0.80 0.29
CA LYS A 66 -7.01 -0.85 1.62
C LYS A 66 -6.63 0.37 2.46
N LEU A 67 -5.38 0.79 2.43
CA LEU A 67 -4.94 1.95 3.20
C LEU A 67 -5.56 3.25 2.66
N VAL A 68 -5.71 3.37 1.34
CA VAL A 68 -6.40 4.50 0.69
C VAL A 68 -7.89 4.49 1.02
N ASP A 69 -8.55 3.32 1.04
CA ASP A 69 -9.94 3.16 1.46
C ASP A 69 -10.15 3.57 2.94
N GLU A 70 -9.25 3.16 3.83
CA GLU A 70 -9.28 3.57 5.24
C GLU A 70 -9.09 5.10 5.40
N LEU A 71 -8.20 5.71 4.61
CA LEU A 71 -7.98 7.14 4.58
C LEU A 71 -9.24 7.89 4.08
N ALA A 72 -9.83 7.44 2.99
CA ALA A 72 -11.05 8.02 2.41
C ALA A 72 -12.25 7.92 3.38
N LYS A 73 -12.30 6.87 4.21
CA LYS A 73 -13.30 6.69 5.26
C LYS A 73 -13.02 7.52 6.52
N GLY A 74 -11.99 8.36 6.53
CA GLY A 74 -11.66 9.25 7.65
C GLY A 74 -11.08 8.52 8.87
N ARG A 75 -10.47 7.33 8.67
CA ARG A 75 -9.80 6.62 9.76
C ARG A 75 -8.58 7.43 10.23
N LYS A 76 -8.31 7.42 11.53
CA LYS A 76 -7.13 8.10 12.10
C LYS A 76 -5.84 7.54 11.51
N MET A 77 -4.88 8.42 11.18
CA MET A 77 -3.60 8.05 10.55
C MET A 77 -2.84 7.00 11.37
N GLU A 78 -2.75 7.14 12.69
CA GLU A 78 -2.09 6.16 13.59
C GLU A 78 -2.65 4.74 13.43
N LYS A 79 -3.97 4.63 13.21
CA LYS A 79 -4.62 3.33 12.96
C LYS A 79 -4.31 2.81 11.57
N ILE A 80 -4.22 3.70 10.56
CA ILE A 80 -3.86 3.34 9.18
C ILE A 80 -2.42 2.82 9.15
N LEU A 81 -1.48 3.53 9.77
CA LEU A 81 -0.06 3.20 9.82
C LEU A 81 0.29 2.08 10.81
N ARG A 82 -0.70 1.52 11.51
CA ARG A 82 -0.51 0.41 12.47
C ARG A 82 0.54 0.73 13.55
N THR A 83 0.59 1.97 14.02
CA THR A 83 1.56 2.46 15.02
C THR A 83 0.96 2.66 16.41
N ALA A 84 -0.28 2.20 16.65
CA ALA A 84 -1.02 2.37 17.89
C ALA A 84 -1.71 1.08 18.34
#